data_AF-A0A165Z674-F1
#
_entry.id   AF-A0A165Z674-F1
#
_cell.length_a   1.000
_cell.length_b   1.000
_cell.length_c   1.000
_cell.angle_alpha   90.00
_cell.angle_beta   90.00
_cell.angle_gamma   90.00
#
_symmetry.space_group_name_H-M   'P 1'
#
loop_
_entity.id
_entity.type
_entity.pdbx_description
1 polymer ?
#
loop_
_entity_poly.entity_id
_entity_poly.type
_entity_poly.pdbx_seq_one_letter_code
_entity_poly.pdbx_strand_id
1 'polypeptide(L)'
;NVLISGDGSAMLSDFGLSRALRDEPERSVTRTSLGRLVYTAPELHGGYRPSLASDVFAFGMLIVETYSGRRPLARAPTDVAALIVLHKRERPSRDEIIRADFPRHLWELAQECWAHDPALRPDMVDVLPRLTRIPE
;
A
#
# COMPACT_ATOMS: atom_id res chain seq x y z
N ASN A 1 3.96 8.57 3.18
CA ASN A 1 4.88 9.31 2.29
C ASN A 1 4.13 10.04 1.18
N VAL A 2 2.95 10.59 1.51
CA VAL A 2 2.17 11.47 0.64
C VAL A 2 1.93 12.72 1.46
N LEU A 3 2.35 13.87 0.95
CA LEU A 3 2.16 15.18 1.55
C LEU A 3 1.14 15.95 0.72
N ILE A 4 0.36 16.80 1.37
CA ILE A 4 -0.60 17.69 0.71
C ILE A 4 -0.02 19.11 0.77
N SER A 5 0.21 19.73 -0.40
CA SER A 5 0.69 21.11 -0.48
C SER A 5 -0.44 22.11 -0.18
N GLY A 6 -0.09 23.39 0.00
CA GLY A 6 -1.05 24.43 0.37
C GLY A 6 -2.15 24.71 -0.66
N ASP A 7 -1.94 24.31 -1.92
CA ASP A 7 -2.91 24.33 -3.01
C ASP A 7 -3.77 23.06 -3.10
N GLY A 8 -3.55 22.08 -2.20
CA GLY A 8 -4.29 20.81 -2.17
C GLY A 8 -3.69 19.70 -3.03
N SER A 9 -2.57 19.94 -3.73
CA SER A 9 -1.93 18.91 -4.56
C SER A 9 -1.27 17.82 -3.69
N ALA A 10 -1.48 16.55 -4.06
CA ALA A 10 -0.82 15.42 -3.41
C ALA A 10 0.58 15.19 -4.00
N MET A 11 1.60 15.11 -3.15
CA MET A 11 3.01 14.96 -3.53
C MET A 11 3.64 13.77 -2.82
N LEU A 12 4.41 12.96 -3.56
CA LEU A 12 5.19 11.86 -2.97
C LEU A 12 6.45 12.38 -2.27
N SER A 13 6.76 11.84 -1.09
CA SER A 13 7.95 12.18 -0.28
C SER A 13 8.80 10.94 0.05
N ASP A 14 9.93 11.16 0.74
CA ASP A 14 10.72 10.11 1.40
C ASP A 14 11.33 9.03 0.48
N PHE A 15 11.76 9.42 -0.74
CA PHE A 15 12.53 8.56 -1.64
C PHE A 15 13.93 8.18 -1.11
N GLY A 16 14.40 8.85 -0.04
CA GLY A 16 15.77 8.76 0.48
C GLY A 16 16.15 7.41 1.09
N LEU A 17 15.20 6.68 1.68
CA LEU A 17 15.42 5.31 2.18
C LEU A 17 15.45 4.27 1.05
N SER A 18 14.92 4.61 -0.13
CA SER A 18 14.87 3.72 -1.31
C SER A 18 16.21 3.59 -2.02
N ARG A 19 17.13 4.56 -1.85
CA ARG A 19 18.46 4.56 -2.47
C ARG A 19 19.52 3.80 -1.65
N ALA A 20 19.41 3.78 -0.33
CA ALA A 20 20.37 3.08 0.55
C ALA A 20 20.31 1.54 0.41
N LEU A 21 19.19 0.99 -0.09
CA LEU A 21 19.01 -0.44 -0.35
C LEU A 21 19.73 -0.95 -1.61
N ARG A 22 20.35 -0.07 -2.41
CA ARG A 22 21.10 -0.49 -3.61
C ARG A 22 22.50 -1.03 -3.30
N ASP A 23 23.11 -0.65 -2.17
CA ASP A 23 24.53 -0.92 -1.91
C ASP A 23 24.84 -1.93 -0.79
N GLU A 24 23.90 -2.34 0.08
CA GLU A 24 24.19 -3.32 1.15
C GLU A 24 22.96 -4.20 1.48
N PRO A 25 23.12 -5.50 1.79
CA PRO A 25 22.04 -6.36 2.27
C PRO A 25 21.85 -6.19 3.78
N GLU A 26 21.70 -4.95 4.27
CA GLU A 26 21.50 -4.77 5.70
C GLU A 26 20.03 -4.97 6.08
N ARG A 27 19.83 -6.08 6.80
CA ARG A 27 18.68 -6.42 7.64
C ARG A 27 18.48 -5.34 8.70
N SER A 28 17.96 -4.17 8.30
CA SER A 28 17.57 -3.10 9.20
C SER A 28 16.05 -3.04 9.23
N VAL A 29 15.43 -3.92 10.03
CA VAL A 29 14.13 -3.60 10.63
C VAL A 29 14.42 -2.59 11.76
N THR A 30 14.79 -1.37 11.38
CA THR A 30 14.97 -0.28 12.35
C THR A 30 13.61 0.12 12.88
N ARG A 31 13.54 0.57 14.14
CA ARG A 31 12.33 1.02 14.86
C ARG A 31 11.44 2.00 14.06
N THR A 32 11.95 2.60 13.00
CA THR A 32 11.29 3.46 12.02
C THR A 32 10.32 2.72 11.07
N SER A 33 10.38 1.39 10.95
CA SER A 33 9.46 0.61 10.09
C SER A 33 8.15 0.23 10.78
N LEU A 34 8.02 0.49 12.09
CA LEU A 34 6.76 0.33 12.81
C LEU A 34 5.73 1.32 12.24
N GLY A 35 4.56 0.84 11.85
CA GLY A 35 3.52 1.56 11.12
C GLY A 35 3.53 1.34 9.60
N ARG A 36 4.69 1.10 8.97
CA ARG A 36 4.84 0.92 7.51
C ARG A 36 4.61 -0.51 7.01
N LEU A 37 4.64 -1.50 7.90
CA LEU A 37 4.55 -2.92 7.52
C LEU A 37 3.25 -3.31 6.81
N VAL A 38 2.15 -2.57 7.03
CA VAL A 38 0.89 -2.80 6.30
C VAL A 38 0.97 -2.44 4.81
N TYR A 39 1.89 -1.55 4.42
CA TYR A 39 2.11 -1.18 3.02
C TYR A 39 3.22 -2.01 2.36
N THR A 40 3.96 -2.80 3.15
CA THR A 40 5.05 -3.64 2.64
C THR A 40 4.49 -4.86 1.94
N ALA A 41 4.84 -5.04 0.66
CA ALA A 41 4.42 -6.20 -0.11
C ALA A 41 4.92 -7.52 0.52
N PRO A 42 4.12 -8.60 0.51
CA PRO A 42 4.42 -9.84 1.22
C PRO A 42 5.78 -10.44 0.84
N GLU A 43 6.17 -10.36 -0.44
CA GLU A 43 7.45 -10.86 -0.94
C GLU A 43 8.67 -10.17 -0.29
N LEU A 44 8.55 -8.91 0.12
CA LEU A 44 9.67 -8.19 0.74
C LEU A 44 10.01 -8.71 2.14
N HIS A 45 9.05 -9.34 2.83
CA HIS A 45 9.31 -10.03 4.10
C HIS A 45 10.15 -11.31 3.91
N GLY A 46 10.16 -11.88 2.69
CA GLY A 46 10.99 -13.02 2.31
C GLY A 46 12.42 -12.64 1.91
N GLY A 47 12.80 -11.36 1.99
CA GLY A 47 14.13 -10.87 1.62
C GLY A 47 14.30 -10.57 0.13
N TYR A 48 13.21 -10.56 -0.64
CA TYR A 48 13.24 -10.09 -2.04
C TYR A 48 13.50 -8.58 -2.09
N ARG A 49 14.08 -8.12 -3.20
CA ARG A 49 14.35 -6.69 -3.42
C ARG A 49 13.06 -5.94 -3.77
N PRO A 50 12.93 -4.66 -3.38
CA PRO A 50 11.85 -3.79 -3.85
C PRO A 50 11.78 -3.75 -5.37
N SER A 51 10.56 -3.71 -5.89
CA SER A 51 10.22 -3.68 -7.32
C SER A 51 9.02 -2.76 -7.59
N LEU A 52 8.77 -2.46 -8.86
CA LEU A 52 7.57 -1.70 -9.26
C LEU A 52 6.28 -2.39 -8.76
N ALA A 53 6.21 -3.72 -8.86
CA ALA A 53 5.07 -4.49 -8.36
C ALA A 53 4.90 -4.37 -6.84
N SER A 54 5.99 -4.20 -6.07
CA SER A 54 5.90 -3.96 -4.62
C SER A 54 5.39 -2.55 -4.29
N ASP A 55 5.69 -1.56 -5.13
CA ASP A 55 5.13 -0.20 -5.00
C ASP A 55 3.63 -0.20 -5.35
N VAL A 56 3.21 -0.98 -6.35
CA VAL A 56 1.79 -1.17 -6.70
C VAL A 56 1.01 -1.77 -5.52
N PHE A 57 1.60 -2.72 -4.80
CA PHE A 57 0.98 -3.27 -3.59
C PHE A 57 0.75 -2.17 -2.53
N ALA A 58 1.78 -1.36 -2.26
CA ALA A 58 1.67 -0.25 -1.32
C ALA A 58 0.60 0.76 -1.77
N PHE A 59 0.48 1.00 -3.07
CA PHE A 59 -0.56 1.85 -3.65
C PHE A 59 -1.97 1.31 -3.43
N GLY A 60 -2.19 -0.01 -3.56
CA GLY A 60 -3.48 -0.63 -3.24
C GLY A 60 -3.92 -0.40 -1.78
N MET A 61 -2.96 -0.51 -0.85
CA MET A 61 -3.20 -0.19 0.56
C MET A 61 -3.47 1.30 0.79
N LEU A 62 -2.78 2.18 0.04
CA LEU A 62 -3.00 3.64 0.08
C LEU A 62 -4.41 4.03 -0.38
N ILE A 63 -4.95 3.43 -1.45
CA ILE A 63 -6.33 3.68 -1.90
C ILE A 63 -7.31 3.48 -0.74
N VAL A 64 -7.16 2.37 -0.01
CA VAL A 64 -8.02 2.05 1.13
C VAL A 64 -7.83 3.03 2.27
N GLU A 65 -6.60 3.43 2.57
CA GLU A 65 -6.34 4.45 3.59
C GLU A 65 -6.99 5.79 3.25
N THR A 66 -6.80 6.26 2.02
CA THR A 66 -7.32 7.55 1.55
C THR A 66 -8.84 7.62 1.65
N TYR A 67 -9.55 6.56 1.24
CA TYR A 67 -11.01 6.53 1.31
C TYR A 67 -11.55 6.19 2.70
N SER A 68 -10.88 5.35 3.48
CA SER A 68 -11.36 5.02 4.82
C SER A 68 -11.01 6.08 5.87
N GLY A 69 -10.03 6.94 5.59
CA GLY A 69 -9.44 7.84 6.58
C GLY A 69 -8.75 7.10 7.73
N ARG A 70 -8.48 5.81 7.56
CA ARG A 70 -7.97 4.91 8.59
C ARG A 70 -6.83 4.10 8.04
N ARG A 71 -5.91 3.75 8.93
CA ARG A 71 -4.83 2.84 8.61
C ARG A 71 -5.39 1.51 8.06
N PRO A 72 -4.87 0.99 6.93
CA PRO A 72 -5.23 -0.33 6.44
C PRO A 72 -5.00 -1.40 7.51
N LEU A 73 -5.91 -2.39 7.59
CA LEU A 73 -5.87 -3.42 8.63
C LEU A 73 -5.91 -2.85 10.05
N ALA A 74 -6.69 -1.78 10.31
CA ALA A 74 -6.84 -1.18 11.64
C ALA A 74 -7.31 -2.19 12.72
N ARG A 75 -7.93 -3.31 12.32
CA ARG A 75 -8.28 -4.42 13.22
C ARG A 75 -7.07 -5.14 13.83
N ALA A 76 -5.90 -5.03 13.20
CA ALA A 76 -4.66 -5.58 13.70
C ALA A 76 -4.03 -4.57 14.69
N PRO A 77 -3.97 -4.88 16.00
CA PRO A 77 -3.55 -3.93 17.02
C PRO A 77 -2.05 -3.60 16.98
N THR A 78 -1.26 -4.43 16.30
CA THR A 78 0.19 -4.28 16.17
C THR A 78 0.63 -4.59 14.75
N ASP A 79 1.82 -4.12 14.37
CA ASP A 79 2.40 -4.45 13.06
C ASP A 79 2.69 -5.93 12.90
N VAL A 80 3.04 -6.61 13.99
CA VAL A 80 3.24 -8.08 13.98
C VAL A 80 1.92 -8.77 13.65
N ALA A 81 0.81 -8.33 14.24
CA ALA A 81 -0.51 -8.86 13.92
C ALA A 81 -0.87 -8.58 12.44
N ALA A 82 -0.57 -7.38 11.94
CA ALA A 82 -0.81 -7.04 10.54
C ALA A 82 0.03 -7.90 9.58
N LEU A 83 1.30 -8.16 9.92
CA LEU A 83 2.17 -9.03 9.16
C LEU A 83 1.64 -10.47 9.11
N ILE A 84 1.13 -10.98 10.23
CA ILE A 84 0.48 -12.30 10.29
C ILE A 84 -0.75 -12.35 9.37
N VAL A 85 -1.61 -11.33 9.41
CA VAL A 85 -2.80 -11.20 8.54
C VAL A 85 -2.37 -11.22 7.07
N LEU A 86 -1.36 -10.42 6.69
CA LEU A 86 -0.86 -10.35 5.32
C LEU A 86 -0.26 -11.69 4.84
N HIS A 87 0.48 -12.39 5.70
CA HIS A 87 1.04 -13.73 5.40
C HIS A 87 -0.04 -14.79 5.25
N LYS A 88 -1.14 -14.69 5.99
CA LYS A 88 -2.32 -15.54 5.83
C LYS A 88 -3.14 -15.20 4.58
N ARG A 89 -2.66 -14.27 3.73
CA ARG A 89 -3.34 -13.77 2.53
C ARG A 89 -4.65 -13.06 2.83
N GLU A 90 -4.87 -12.65 4.08
CA GLU A 90 -5.96 -11.76 4.42
C GLU A 90 -5.63 -10.32 3.98
N ARG A 91 -6.67 -9.53 3.71
CA ARG A 91 -6.60 -8.15 3.23
C ARG A 91 -7.63 -7.30 3.97
N PRO A 92 -7.56 -5.95 3.87
CA PRO A 92 -8.62 -5.10 4.40
C PRO A 92 -9.99 -5.61 3.94
N SER A 93 -10.96 -5.64 4.85
CA SER A 93 -12.36 -5.88 4.46
C SER A 93 -13.00 -4.59 3.99
N ARG A 94 -13.93 -4.68 3.03
CA ARG A 94 -14.76 -3.53 2.64
C ARG A 94 -15.57 -3.00 3.83
N ASP A 95 -15.91 -3.86 4.77
CA ASP A 95 -16.64 -3.51 6.00
C ASP A 95 -15.82 -2.62 6.95
N GLU A 96 -14.49 -2.55 6.79
CA GLU A 96 -13.62 -1.65 7.56
C GLU A 96 -13.76 -0.18 7.09
N ILE A 97 -14.40 0.04 5.94
CA ILE A 97 -14.51 1.33 5.26
C ILE A 97 -15.86 1.96 5.60
N ILE A 98 -15.83 2.94 6.50
CA ILE A 98 -17.04 3.66 6.96
C ILE A 98 -17.66 4.51 5.84
N ARG A 99 -16.83 4.99 4.91
CA ARG A 99 -17.26 5.84 3.81
C ARG A 99 -18.11 5.04 2.80
N ALA A 100 -19.43 5.21 2.90
CA ALA A 100 -20.40 4.56 2.03
C ALA A 100 -20.25 4.96 0.55
N ASP A 101 -19.64 6.11 0.28
CA ASP A 101 -19.34 6.63 -1.05
C ASP A 101 -18.09 5.99 -1.69
N PHE A 102 -17.42 5.03 -1.04
CA PHE A 102 -16.25 4.40 -1.61
C PHE A 102 -16.57 3.64 -2.91
N PRO A 103 -16.11 4.12 -4.09
CA PRO A 103 -16.54 3.57 -5.36
C PRO A 103 -16.14 2.10 -5.52
N ARG A 104 -17.06 1.27 -6.01
CA ARG A 104 -16.82 -0.16 -6.26
C ARG A 104 -15.58 -0.38 -7.16
N HIS A 105 -15.43 0.41 -8.21
CA HIS A 105 -14.33 0.26 -9.15
C HIS A 105 -12.94 0.52 -8.52
N LEU A 106 -12.85 1.44 -7.56
CA LEU A 106 -11.59 1.71 -6.84
C LEU A 106 -11.27 0.61 -5.82
N TRP A 107 -12.29 0.02 -5.22
CA TRP A 107 -12.11 -1.16 -4.38
C TRP A 107 -11.60 -2.37 -5.17
N GLU A 108 -12.17 -2.61 -6.35
CA GLU A 108 -11.71 -3.66 -7.27
C GLU A 108 -10.27 -3.39 -7.73
N LEU A 109 -9.95 -2.15 -8.09
CA LEU A 109 -8.59 -1.73 -8.42
C LEU A 109 -7.61 -1.94 -7.26
N ALA A 110 -7.98 -1.53 -6.03
CA ALA A 110 -7.15 -1.77 -4.85
C ALA A 110 -6.89 -3.28 -4.64
N GLN A 111 -7.90 -4.10 -4.91
CA GLN A 111 -7.77 -5.55 -4.79
C GLN A 111 -6.79 -6.17 -5.78
N GLU A 112 -6.77 -5.68 -7.01
CA GLU A 112 -5.80 -6.08 -8.02
C GLU A 112 -4.40 -5.60 -7.65
N CYS A 113 -4.27 -4.36 -7.19
CA CYS A 113 -2.99 -3.78 -6.77
C CYS A 113 -2.33 -4.57 -5.63
N TRP A 114 -3.09 -5.06 -4.65
CA TRP A 114 -2.54 -5.82 -3.51
C TRP A 114 -2.56 -7.34 -3.67
N ALA A 115 -2.68 -7.83 -4.91
CA ALA A 115 -2.65 -9.26 -5.21
C ALA A 115 -1.41 -9.92 -4.57
N HIS A 116 -1.58 -11.14 -4.06
CA HIS A 116 -0.48 -11.82 -3.36
C HIS A 116 0.70 -12.09 -4.29
N ASP A 117 0.41 -12.62 -5.48
CA ASP A 117 1.40 -12.81 -6.54
C ASP A 117 1.74 -11.46 -7.20
N PRO A 118 3.01 -11.01 -7.18
CA PRO A 118 3.43 -9.78 -7.85
C PRO A 118 3.12 -9.74 -9.34
N ALA A 119 3.10 -10.89 -10.03
CA ALA A 119 2.85 -10.96 -11.47
C ALA A 119 1.38 -10.71 -11.85
N LEU A 120 0.46 -10.78 -10.89
CA LEU A 120 -0.96 -10.52 -11.09
C LEU A 120 -1.32 -9.04 -10.82
N ARG A 121 -0.37 -8.23 -10.37
CA ARG A 121 -0.59 -6.82 -10.08
C ARG A 121 -0.50 -6.01 -11.39
N PRO A 122 -1.37 -5.01 -11.60
CA PRO A 122 -1.28 -4.14 -12.76
C PRO A 122 -0.04 -3.25 -12.68
N ASP A 123 0.45 -2.78 -13.83
CA ASP A 123 1.45 -1.71 -13.84
C ASP A 123 0.78 -0.36 -13.53
N MET A 124 1.53 0.58 -12.95
CA MET A 124 0.99 1.90 -12.62
C MET A 124 0.46 2.67 -13.84
N VAL A 125 0.96 2.35 -15.05
CA VAL A 125 0.45 2.89 -16.32
C VAL A 125 -0.99 2.43 -16.59
N ASP A 126 -1.35 1.21 -16.20
CA ASP A 126 -2.70 0.65 -16.34
C ASP A 126 -3.63 1.11 -15.20
N VAL A 127 -3.05 1.40 -14.03
CA VAL A 127 -3.77 1.92 -12.86
C VAL A 127 -4.29 3.34 -13.11
N LEU A 128 -3.45 4.23 -13.65
CA LEU A 128 -3.76 5.65 -13.84
C LEU A 128 -5.11 5.92 -14.55
N PRO A 129 -5.41 5.36 -15.74
CA PRO A 129 -6.67 5.63 -16.44
C PRO A 129 -7.92 5.08 -15.72
N ARG A 130 -7.73 4.21 -14.72
CA ARG A 130 -8.82 3.66 -13.89
C ARG A 130 -9.14 4.57 -12.70
N LEU A 131 -8.18 5.41 -12.28
CA LEU A 131 -8.39 6.43 -11.24
C LEU A 131 -9.14 7.65 -11.79
N THR A 132 -8.95 8.01 -13.05
CA THR A 132 -9.56 9.20 -13.68
C THR A 132 -11.05 9.03 -14.03
N ARG A 133 -11.68 7.93 -13.61
CA ARG A 133 -13.11 7.65 -13.82
C ARG A 133 -13.99 8.06 -12.64
N ILE A 134 -13.42 8.71 -11.62
CA ILE A 134 -14.16 9.27 -10.49
C ILE A 134 -14.84 10.55 -10.99
N PRO A 135 -16.18 10.60 -11.09
CA PRO A 135 -16.88 11.86 -11.36
C PRO A 135 -16.61 12.83 -10.21
N GLU A 136 -16.41 14.12 -10.52
CA GLU A 136 -16.36 15.20 -9.52
C GLU A 136 -17.63 15.24 -8.64
#